data_AF-A0A915P9Y4-F1
#
_entry.id   AF-A0A915P9Y4-F1
#
_cell.length_a   1.000
_cell.length_b   1.000
_cell.length_c   1.000
_cell.angle_alpha   90.00
_cell.angle_beta   90.00
_cell.angle_gamma   90.00
#
_symmetry.space_group_name_H-M   'P 1'
#
loop_
_entity.id
_entity.type
_entity.pdbx_description
1 polymer ?
#
loop_
_entity_poly.entity_id
_entity_poly.type
_entity_poly.pdbx_seq_one_letter_code
_entity_poly.pdbx_strand_id
1 'polypeptide(L)'
;MDIATTTSENSHFNQLQLASFEPIKKIKKRFNCKLCGRKRMYFCYNCRVYIENVGDYVPKVKLPFNVDIIKHRLERDGKSTAVHAVLLAPEQTKIFDNFVDVPEYEL
;
A
#
# COMPACT_ATOMS: atom_id res chain seq x y z
N MET A 1 -27.90 27.15 -12.30
CA MET A 1 -26.61 27.77 -12.69
C MET A 1 -25.54 26.78 -12.32
N ASP A 2 -25.24 25.92 -13.29
CA ASP A 2 -24.36 24.78 -13.11
C ASP A 2 -22.92 25.26 -13.11
N ILE A 3 -22.25 25.10 -11.98
CA ILE A 3 -20.80 25.35 -11.89
C ILE A 3 -20.14 24.14 -12.54
N ALA A 4 -19.71 24.33 -13.78
CA ALA A 4 -18.81 23.41 -14.46
C ALA A 4 -17.55 23.23 -13.59
N THR A 5 -17.42 22.08 -12.95
CA THR A 5 -16.18 21.64 -12.33
C THR A 5 -15.20 21.37 -13.48
N THR A 6 -14.38 22.36 -13.79
CA THR A 6 -13.18 22.24 -14.61
C THR A 6 -12.25 21.23 -13.95
N THR A 7 -12.41 19.97 -14.32
CA THR A 7 -11.45 18.93 -14.01
C THR A 7 -10.30 19.18 -14.97
N SER A 8 -9.27 19.86 -14.49
CA SER A 8 -7.96 19.88 -15.15
C SER A 8 -7.44 18.45 -15.17
N GLU A 9 -7.94 17.63 -16.09
CA GLU A 9 -7.41 16.31 -16.40
C GLU A 9 -5.98 16.53 -16.86
N ASN A 10 -5.02 16.21 -15.99
CA ASN A 10 -3.60 16.31 -16.28
C ASN A 10 -3.30 15.46 -17.52
N SER A 11 -3.16 16.12 -18.67
CA SER A 11 -3.03 15.52 -20.00
C SER A 11 -1.93 14.45 -20.11
N HIS A 12 -0.92 14.50 -19.23
CA HIS A 12 0.16 13.53 -19.14
C HIS A 12 -0.29 12.12 -18.71
N PHE A 13 -1.37 11.98 -17.94
CA PHE A 13 -1.83 10.66 -17.47
C PHE A 13 -2.67 9.91 -18.51
N ASN A 14 -3.18 10.60 -19.54
CA ASN A 14 -4.04 10.00 -20.56
C ASN A 14 -3.33 8.95 -21.42
N GLN A 15 -1.99 8.96 -21.44
CA GLN A 15 -1.18 7.97 -22.14
C GLN A 15 -0.87 6.73 -21.28
N LEU A 16 -1.15 6.78 -19.97
CA LEU A 16 -0.86 5.68 -19.06
C LEU A 16 -2.03 4.69 -19.03
N GLN A 17 -1.72 3.40 -19.15
CA GLN A 17 -2.70 2.33 -19.01
C GLN A 17 -3.01 2.06 -17.51
N LEU A 18 -3.65 3.02 -16.86
CA LEU A 18 -4.02 2.91 -15.45
C LEU A 18 -5.33 2.14 -15.29
N ALA A 19 -5.35 1.18 -14.35
CA ALA A 19 -6.59 0.55 -13.93
C ALA A 19 -7.52 1.57 -13.27
N SER A 20 -8.84 1.36 -13.42
CA SER A 20 -9.84 2.23 -12.79
C SER A 20 -9.76 2.17 -11.26
N PHE A 21 -9.72 3.33 -10.62
CA PHE A 21 -9.75 3.46 -9.16
C PHE A 21 -11.17 3.38 -8.57
N GLU A 22 -12.20 3.23 -9.41
CA GLU A 22 -13.61 3.23 -8.97
C GLU A 22 -13.95 2.21 -7.87
N PRO A 23 -13.46 0.95 -7.90
CA PRO A 23 -13.74 0.00 -6.82
C PRO A 23 -13.27 0.49 -5.45
N ILE A 24 -12.09 1.12 -5.40
CA ILE A 24 -11.52 1.67 -4.17
C ILE A 24 -12.31 2.91 -3.73
N LYS A 25 -12.70 3.80 -4.66
CA LYS A 25 -13.49 5.01 -4.34
C LYS A 25 -14.87 4.68 -3.73
N LYS A 26 -15.45 3.53 -4.06
CA LYS A 26 -16.73 3.05 -3.50
C LYS A 26 -16.63 2.66 -2.03
N ILE A 27 -15.43 2.42 -1.51
CA ILE A 27 -15.20 2.13 -0.10
C ILE A 27 -15.34 3.42 0.70
N LYS A 28 -16.42 3.55 1.48
CA LYS A 28 -16.70 4.76 2.28
C LYS A 28 -16.50 4.59 3.78
N LYS A 29 -16.27 3.36 4.25
CA LYS A 29 -16.15 3.06 5.68
C LYS A 29 -14.88 2.28 6.00
N ARG A 30 -14.51 2.31 7.27
CA ARG A 30 -13.45 1.48 7.84
C ARG A 30 -14.02 0.15 8.31
N PHE A 31 -13.24 -0.92 8.18
CA PHE A 31 -13.55 -2.25 8.68
C PHE A 31 -12.47 -2.70 9.67
N ASN A 32 -12.78 -3.72 10.47
CA ASN A 32 -11.81 -4.30 11.39
C ASN A 32 -10.89 -5.26 10.61
N CYS A 33 -9.58 -5.14 10.82
CA CYS A 33 -8.64 -6.13 10.32
C CYS A 33 -8.94 -7.50 10.95
N LYS A 34 -9.05 -8.54 10.13
CA LYS A 34 -9.34 -9.92 10.58
C LYS A 34 -8.24 -10.51 11.49
N LEU A 35 -7.04 -9.94 11.45
CA LEU A 35 -5.88 -10.42 12.23
C LEU A 35 -5.70 -9.69 13.57
N CYS A 36 -5.82 -8.37 13.62
CA CYS A 36 -5.59 -7.58 14.85
C CYS A 36 -6.81 -6.82 15.38
N GLY A 37 -7.96 -6.90 14.71
CA GLY A 37 -9.20 -6.20 15.10
C GLY A 37 -9.19 -4.68 14.90
N ARG A 38 -8.05 -4.06 14.57
CA ARG A 38 -7.95 -2.59 14.41
C ARG A 38 -8.73 -2.10 13.19
N LYS A 39 -9.42 -0.95 13.32
CA LYS A 39 -10.19 -0.30 12.24
C LYS A 39 -9.28 0.30 11.16
N ARG A 40 -9.47 -0.09 9.90
CA ARG A 40 -8.67 0.31 8.73
C ARG A 40 -9.58 0.46 7.51
N MET A 41 -9.15 1.24 6.51
CA MET A 41 -9.96 1.49 5.31
C MET A 41 -9.59 0.56 4.15
N TYR A 42 -8.30 0.51 3.79
CA TYR A 42 -7.84 -0.21 2.59
C TYR A 42 -6.93 -1.39 2.92
N PHE A 43 -6.00 -1.20 3.85
CA PHE A 43 -5.07 -2.21 4.32
C PHE A 43 -4.72 -1.97 5.78
N CYS A 44 -4.27 -3.01 6.46
CA CYS A 44 -3.74 -2.92 7.81
C CYS A 44 -2.24 -2.74 7.75
N TYR A 45 -1.74 -1.54 8.08
CA TYR A 45 -0.30 -1.27 8.12
C TYR A 45 0.47 -2.05 9.21
N ASN A 46 -0.22 -2.60 10.22
CA ASN A 46 0.42 -3.45 11.23
C ASN A 46 0.52 -4.91 10.79
N CYS A 47 -0.58 -5.46 10.26
CA CYS A 47 -0.63 -6.87 9.82
C CYS A 47 -0.20 -7.05 8.36
N ARG A 48 0.00 -5.96 7.62
CA ARG A 48 0.42 -5.94 6.21
C ARG A 48 -0.49 -6.75 5.30
N VAL A 49 -1.80 -6.62 5.50
CA VAL A 49 -2.85 -7.29 4.71
C VAL A 49 -3.89 -6.30 4.22
N TYR A 50 -4.50 -6.59 3.07
CA TYR A 50 -5.66 -5.85 2.60
C TYR A 50 -6.87 -6.04 3.52
N ILE A 51 -7.75 -5.05 3.53
CA ILE A 51 -9.03 -5.09 4.25
C ILE A 51 -10.11 -5.60 3.31
N GLU A 52 -10.91 -6.54 3.78
CA GLU A 52 -11.96 -7.20 3.00
C GLU A 52 -11.48 -7.62 1.60
N ASN A 53 -12.15 -7.15 0.55
CA ASN A 53 -11.90 -7.48 -0.85
C ASN A 53 -11.04 -6.44 -1.57
N VAL A 54 -10.37 -5.54 -0.85
CA VAL A 54 -9.50 -4.52 -1.48
C VAL A 54 -8.42 -5.17 -2.34
N GLY A 55 -7.87 -6.31 -1.88
CA GLY A 55 -6.84 -7.03 -2.62
C GLY A 55 -7.27 -7.53 -4.00
N ASP A 56 -8.57 -7.69 -4.25
CA ASP A 56 -9.11 -8.16 -5.53
C ASP A 56 -8.98 -7.10 -6.64
N TYR A 57 -8.82 -5.83 -6.26
CA TYR A 57 -8.72 -4.69 -7.17
C TYR A 57 -7.29 -4.18 -7.33
N VAL A 58 -6.33 -4.70 -6.56
CA VAL A 58 -4.97 -4.20 -6.53
C VAL A 58 -4.07 -5.20 -7.29
N PRO A 59 -3.23 -4.74 -8.24
CA PRO A 59 -2.38 -5.64 -8.98
C PRO A 59 -1.34 -6.31 -8.08
N LYS A 60 -1.03 -7.57 -8.38
CA LYS A 60 0.18 -8.22 -7.89
C LYS A 60 1.30 -7.93 -8.88
N VAL A 61 2.45 -7.51 -8.37
CA VAL A 61 3.61 -7.16 -9.19
C VAL A 61 4.76 -8.11 -8.88
N LYS A 62 5.51 -8.48 -9.93
CA LYS A 62 6.81 -9.14 -9.77
C LYS A 62 7.90 -8.09 -9.89
N LEU A 63 8.77 -8.05 -8.89
CA LEU A 63 9.90 -7.13 -8.86
C LEU A 63 11.09 -7.76 -9.61
N PRO A 64 12.01 -6.93 -10.16
CA PRO A 64 13.20 -7.43 -10.82
C PRO A 64 14.22 -8.06 -9.85
N PHE A 65 14.06 -7.87 -8.55
CA PHE A 65 14.91 -8.42 -7.49
C PHE A 65 14.11 -8.56 -6.18
N ASN A 66 14.67 -9.32 -5.24
CA ASN A 66 14.14 -9.40 -3.89
C ASN A 66 14.50 -8.14 -3.09
N VAL A 67 13.56 -7.66 -2.28
CA VAL A 67 13.69 -6.43 -1.49
C VAL A 67 13.50 -6.73 -0.02
N ASP A 68 14.56 -6.54 0.75
CA ASP A 68 14.51 -6.51 2.20
C ASP A 68 14.44 -5.05 2.67
N ILE A 69 13.39 -4.72 3.42
CA ILE A 69 13.18 -3.39 3.96
C ILE A 69 13.47 -3.42 5.45
N ILE A 70 14.54 -2.73 5.84
CA ILE A 70 14.88 -2.53 7.25
C ILE A 70 14.16 -1.30 7.78
N LYS A 71 13.33 -1.51 8.80
CA LYS A 71 12.52 -0.46 9.40
C LYS A 71 13.03 -0.15 10.81
N HIS A 72 13.37 1.12 11.03
CA HIS A 72 13.78 1.60 12.34
C HIS A 72 12.61 1.55 13.34
N ARG A 73 12.87 1.21 14.60
CA ARG A 73 11.84 1.04 15.64
C ARG A 73 10.96 2.28 15.88
N LEU A 74 11.48 3.48 15.59
CA LEU A 74 10.75 4.73 15.77
C LEU A 74 9.93 5.13 14.54
N GLU A 75 10.06 4.41 13.42
CA GLU A 75 9.28 4.67 12.22
C GLU A 75 7.84 4.19 12.41
N ARG A 76 6.87 5.11 12.27
CA ARG A 76 5.45 4.77 12.48
C ARG A 76 4.85 4.05 11.28
N ASP A 77 4.26 2.87 11.49
CA ASP A 77 3.60 2.08 10.44
C ASP A 77 2.55 2.86 9.64
N GLY A 78 1.76 3.70 10.30
CA GLY A 78 0.71 4.49 9.65
C GLY A 78 1.23 5.57 8.71
N LYS A 79 2.55 5.83 8.68
CA LYS A 79 3.21 6.77 7.77
C LYS A 79 4.23 6.08 6.85
N SER A 80 4.40 4.76 6.98
CA SER A 80 5.40 3.99 6.24
C SER A 80 4.85 3.58 4.88
N THR A 81 5.55 3.98 3.81
CA THR A 81 5.22 3.54 2.44
C THR A 81 5.75 2.14 2.14
N ALA A 82 6.70 1.63 2.94
CA ALA A 82 7.29 0.29 2.81
C ALA A 82 6.24 -0.82 2.74
N VAL A 83 5.16 -0.68 3.51
CA VAL A 83 4.05 -1.66 3.56
C VAL A 83 3.47 -1.94 2.17
N HIS A 84 3.46 -0.95 1.27
CA HIS A 84 2.94 -1.14 -0.09
C HIS A 84 3.75 -2.13 -0.90
N ALA A 85 5.07 -2.18 -0.72
CA ALA A 85 5.92 -3.14 -1.43
C ALA A 85 5.56 -4.58 -1.04
N VAL A 86 5.37 -4.86 0.25
CA VAL A 86 4.93 -6.19 0.74
C VAL A 86 3.53 -6.53 0.25
N LEU A 87 2.62 -5.57 0.21
CA LEU A 87 1.25 -5.81 -0.26
C LEU A 87 1.20 -6.13 -1.77
N LEU A 88 2.01 -5.46 -2.58
CA LEU A 88 2.03 -5.61 -4.03
C LEU A 88 2.88 -6.80 -4.51
N ALA A 89 4.01 -7.07 -3.83
CA ALA A 89 4.98 -8.09 -4.19
C ALA A 89 5.38 -8.97 -2.98
N PRO A 90 4.42 -9.70 -2.37
CA PRO A 90 4.65 -10.44 -1.12
C PRO A 90 5.68 -11.56 -1.23
N GLU A 91 5.87 -12.12 -2.44
CA GLU A 91 6.83 -13.20 -2.69
C GLU A 91 8.29 -12.70 -2.71
N GLN A 92 8.49 -11.41 -2.99
CA GLN A 92 9.81 -10.82 -3.22
C GLN A 92 10.13 -9.67 -2.26
N THR A 93 9.26 -9.38 -1.30
CA THR A 93 9.47 -8.28 -0.35
C THR A 93 9.30 -8.76 1.08
N LYS A 94 10.26 -8.42 1.93
CA LYS A 94 10.18 -8.61 3.39
C LYS A 94 10.40 -7.27 4.09
N ILE A 95 9.67 -7.02 5.18
CA ILE A 95 9.94 -5.90 6.07
C ILE A 95 10.35 -6.47 7.42
N PHE A 96 11.52 -6.04 7.89
CA PHE A 96 12.06 -6.37 9.20
C PHE A 96 11.89 -5.16 10.12
N ASP A 97 11.12 -5.32 11.19
CA ASP A 97 10.84 -4.25 12.15
C ASP A 97 11.87 -4.22 13.29
N ASN A 98 11.82 -3.11 14.04
CA ASN A 98 12.48 -2.94 15.33
C ASN A 98 14.01 -2.88 15.29
N PHE A 99 14.57 -2.45 14.17
CA PHE A 99 15.99 -2.17 14.09
C PHE A 99 16.29 -0.85 14.82
N VAL A 100 17.37 -0.84 15.60
CA VAL A 100 17.95 0.39 16.16
C VAL A 100 18.95 0.98 15.18
N ASP A 101 19.78 0.10 14.60
CA ASP A 101 20.77 0.43 13.60
C ASP A 101 20.55 -0.40 12.33
N VAL A 102 21.03 0.11 11.19
CA VAL A 102 21.00 -0.65 9.94
C VAL A 102 21.91 -1.87 10.10
N PRO A 103 21.43 -3.09 9.84
CA PRO A 103 22.24 -4.29 9.98
C PRO A 103 23.37 -4.30 8.96
N GLU A 104 24.52 -4.83 9.37
CA GLU A 104 25.62 -5.11 8.45
C GLU A 104 25.25 -6.33 7.60
N TYR A 105 25.26 -6.15 6.28
CA TYR A 105 25.06 -7.23 5.32
C TYR A 105 26.44 -7.71 4.83
N GLU A 106 26.68 -9.02 4.90
CA GLU A 106 27.78 -9.64 4.17
C GLU A 106 27.43 -9.63 2.67
N LEU A 107 28.30 -9.02 1.86
CA LEU A 107 28.20 -8.97 0.41
C LEU A 107 28.71 -10.25 -0.25
#